data_AF-A0A223P0W2-F1
#
_entry.id   AF-A0A223P0W2-F1
#
_cell.length_a   1.000
_cell.length_b   1.000
_cell.length_c   1.000
_cell.angle_alpha   90.00
_cell.angle_beta   90.00
_cell.angle_gamma   90.00
#
_symmetry.space_group_name_H-M   'P 1'
#
loop_
_entity.id
_entity.type
_entity.pdbx_description
1 polymer ?
#
loop_
_entity_poly.entity_id
_entity_poly.type
_entity_poly.pdbx_seq_one_letter_code
_entity_poly.pdbx_strand_id
1 'polypeptide(L)'
;MSKNRHLIENSIQGFHARSNFKVLVPVCSIVLLLFVLTTACNKESSNPSPDVSLSANQALSATAVNASSSISPAPLNLRTAGNFTILSETGISTTGVTAIKGDIGVSPISSTAITGFGLVMDATNQFSATPIVTGKVYGPNYAPPTPSKMTTAVSDMKTAFTTANGLIFPAPIVQKYAGNISGQTLHPGLYKWSTGVLITNVGVVLSGGPNDVWVFQIAQNLTVNNGATITLKGGAQAKNIFWVVSGKATLGTTVNFSGNILSKTLISLNTGAKVTGKLLAQTAVTLIANTVHP
;
A
#
# COMPACT_ATOMS: atom_id res chain seq x y z
N MET A 1 7.94 -30.87 66.71
CA MET A 1 8.88 -30.32 65.72
C MET A 1 8.11 -29.30 64.88
N SER A 2 8.12 -28.03 65.29
CA SER A 2 8.84 -26.91 64.64
C SER A 2 8.06 -26.40 63.39
N LYS A 3 7.63 -25.15 63.24
CA LYS A 3 8.00 -23.88 63.89
C LYS A 3 6.99 -22.76 63.48
N ASN A 4 6.61 -21.93 64.46
CA ASN A 4 6.33 -20.47 64.45
C ASN A 4 5.35 -19.84 63.43
N ARG A 5 4.22 -19.26 63.88
CA ARG A 5 4.00 -17.92 64.53
C ARG A 5 4.34 -16.75 63.60
N HIS A 6 3.37 -15.99 63.07
CA HIS A 6 2.52 -14.93 63.68
C HIS A 6 3.17 -13.53 63.60
N LEU A 7 2.33 -12.55 63.19
CA LEU A 7 2.48 -11.07 63.23
C LEU A 7 3.29 -10.50 62.02
N ILE A 8 2.95 -9.38 61.37
CA ILE A 8 2.61 -8.04 61.88
C ILE A 8 1.94 -7.20 60.74
N GLU A 9 0.87 -6.48 61.11
CA GLU A 9 0.37 -5.12 60.73
C GLU A 9 0.33 -4.61 59.26
N ASN A 10 -0.76 -4.03 58.72
CA ASN A 10 -1.59 -2.85 59.07
C ASN A 10 -1.24 -1.62 58.19
N SER A 11 -2.26 -0.86 57.78
CA SER A 11 -2.21 0.42 57.02
C SER A 11 -1.92 0.27 55.51
N ILE A 12 -2.70 0.80 54.56
CA ILE A 12 -3.12 2.21 54.42
C ILE A 12 -4.52 2.29 53.79
N GLN A 13 -5.41 2.99 54.49
CA GLN A 13 -6.63 3.62 53.99
C GLN A 13 -6.28 4.76 53.03
N GLY A 14 -7.09 4.92 51.99
CA GLY A 14 -7.34 6.21 51.36
C GLY A 14 -6.45 6.57 50.17
N PHE A 15 -7.01 6.40 48.97
CA PHE A 15 -6.87 7.44 47.96
C PHE A 15 -8.10 7.46 47.04
N HIS A 16 -9.11 8.21 47.48
CA HIS A 16 -10.09 8.80 46.60
C HIS A 16 -9.36 9.82 45.70
N ALA A 17 -8.87 9.40 44.54
CA ALA A 17 -8.55 10.31 43.45
C ALA A 17 -9.71 10.31 42.45
N ARG A 18 -10.68 11.21 42.69
CA ARG A 18 -11.51 11.73 41.61
C ARG A 18 -10.58 12.38 40.60
N SER A 19 -10.37 11.76 39.44
CA SER A 19 -9.85 12.48 38.28
C SER A 19 -10.88 12.40 37.16
N ASN A 20 -11.47 13.57 36.90
CA ASN A 20 -12.43 13.81 35.84
C ASN A 20 -11.76 13.58 34.49
N PHE A 21 -12.00 12.44 33.83
CA PHE A 21 -11.64 12.27 32.43
C PHE A 21 -12.71 12.92 31.56
N LYS A 22 -12.57 14.23 31.35
CA LYS A 22 -13.38 15.00 30.41
C LYS A 22 -13.13 14.47 29.00
N VAL A 23 -14.20 14.03 28.35
CA VAL A 23 -14.24 13.76 26.90
C VAL A 23 -13.87 15.05 26.17
N LEU A 24 -12.66 15.08 25.59
CA LEU A 24 -12.21 16.18 24.75
C LEU A 24 -12.77 15.94 23.34
N VAL A 25 -13.96 16.47 23.09
CA VAL A 25 -14.51 16.63 21.74
C VAL A 25 -13.63 17.66 21.03
N PRO A 26 -13.17 17.42 19.77
CA PRO A 26 -12.42 18.45 19.06
C PRO A 26 -13.39 19.59 18.74
N VAL A 27 -13.21 20.71 19.44
CA VAL A 27 -13.93 21.95 19.21
C VAL A 27 -13.54 22.45 17.82
N CYS A 28 -14.50 22.35 16.90
CA CYS A 28 -14.46 23.02 15.62
C CYS A 28 -14.34 24.53 15.90
N SER A 29 -13.28 25.16 15.40
CA SER A 29 -13.01 26.58 15.57
C SER A 29 -14.15 27.44 15.03
N ILE A 30 -15.03 27.89 15.93
CA ILE A 30 -15.93 29.01 15.67
C ILE A 30 -15.16 30.27 16.06
N VAL A 31 -14.67 31.00 15.07
CA VAL A 31 -14.15 32.35 15.24
C VAL A 31 -15.34 33.25 15.55
N LEU A 32 -15.52 33.57 16.84
CA LEU A 32 -16.48 34.57 17.30
C LEU A 32 -15.83 35.96 17.16
N LEU A 33 -16.16 36.68 16.10
CA LEU A 33 -15.69 38.03 15.85
C LEU A 33 -16.51 39.01 16.71
N LEU A 34 -15.93 39.45 17.83
CA LEU A 34 -16.53 40.44 18.73
C LEU A 34 -16.25 41.84 18.16
N PHE A 35 -17.23 42.49 17.52
CA PHE A 35 -17.14 43.91 17.17
C PHE A 35 -17.67 44.77 18.32
N VAL A 36 -16.76 45.50 18.97
CA VAL A 36 -17.10 46.59 19.88
C VAL A 36 -17.30 47.85 19.03
N LEU A 37 -18.54 48.37 18.96
CA LEU A 37 -18.80 49.70 18.40
C LEU A 37 -18.66 50.75 19.51
N THR A 38 -17.65 51.61 19.39
CA THR A 38 -17.64 52.93 20.04
C THR A 38 -17.69 53.99 18.94
N THR A 39 -18.70 54.85 18.98
CA THR A 39 -18.88 55.97 18.05
C THR A 39 -18.37 57.28 18.63
N ALA A 40 -17.78 58.07 17.71
CA ALA A 40 -17.68 59.54 17.67
C ALA A 40 -16.57 60.17 18.53
N CYS A 41 -15.84 61.22 18.10
CA CYS A 41 -15.87 62.06 16.91
C CYS A 41 -14.54 62.85 16.84
N ASN A 42 -13.94 63.04 15.66
CA ASN A 42 -13.68 64.38 15.10
C ASN A 42 -12.76 64.38 13.86
N LYS A 43 -13.33 64.94 12.79
CA LYS A 43 -12.80 65.78 11.69
C LYS A 43 -11.63 65.32 10.80
N GLU A 44 -12.03 65.10 9.54
CA GLU A 44 -11.47 65.57 8.24
C GLU A 44 -10.05 65.14 7.81
N SER A 45 -9.95 64.25 6.80
CA SER A 45 -9.57 64.61 5.41
C SER A 45 -9.29 63.38 4.51
N SER A 46 -10.08 63.27 3.42
CA SER A 46 -9.76 62.81 2.04
C SER A 46 -9.08 61.44 1.72
N ASN A 47 -9.87 60.40 1.36
CA ASN A 47 -9.94 59.77 0.01
C ASN A 47 -10.98 58.61 -0.03
N PRO A 48 -11.57 58.25 -1.20
CA PRO A 48 -12.71 57.34 -1.27
C PRO A 48 -12.27 55.87 -1.31
N SER A 49 -12.73 55.08 -0.34
CA SER A 49 -12.76 53.61 -0.42
C SER A 49 -14.04 53.17 -1.14
N PRO A 50 -14.05 52.07 -1.91
CA PRO A 50 -15.27 51.55 -2.50
C PRO A 50 -16.19 51.06 -1.37
N ASP A 51 -17.31 51.73 -1.18
CA ASP A 51 -18.39 51.27 -0.29
C ASP A 51 -19.00 49.99 -0.86
N VAL A 52 -18.74 48.85 -0.22
CA VAL A 52 -19.49 47.63 -0.46
C VAL A 52 -20.75 47.69 0.39
N SER A 53 -21.81 48.29 -0.17
CA SER A 53 -23.14 48.22 0.44
C SER A 53 -23.68 46.78 0.31
N LEU A 54 -23.79 46.07 1.43
CA LEU A 54 -24.51 44.80 1.48
C LEU A 54 -25.98 45.11 1.73
N SER A 55 -26.78 45.23 0.67
CA SER A 55 -28.24 45.26 0.81
C SER A 55 -28.69 43.95 1.46
N ALA A 56 -29.36 44.05 2.61
CA ALA A 56 -29.96 42.90 3.28
C ALA A 56 -31.02 42.27 2.38
N ASN A 57 -30.69 41.15 1.72
CA ASN A 57 -31.58 40.06 1.27
C ASN A 57 -30.99 39.08 0.23
N GLN A 58 -29.68 39.08 -0.02
CA GLN A 58 -29.12 38.00 -0.85
C GLN A 58 -28.90 36.75 0.00
N ALA A 59 -29.76 35.74 -0.21
CA ALA A 59 -29.55 34.40 0.34
C ALA A 59 -28.25 33.83 -0.21
N LEU A 60 -27.22 33.75 0.64
CA LEU A 60 -25.94 33.14 0.30
C LEU A 60 -26.16 31.61 0.25
N SER A 61 -26.44 31.08 -0.93
CA SER A 61 -26.41 29.62 -1.16
C SER A 61 -24.95 29.16 -1.20
N ALA A 62 -24.40 28.84 -0.03
CA ALA A 62 -23.13 28.15 0.06
C ALA A 62 -23.34 26.68 -0.35
N THR A 63 -22.98 26.33 -1.57
CA THR A 63 -22.80 24.92 -1.94
C THR A 63 -21.56 24.41 -1.20
N ALA A 64 -21.77 23.72 -0.08
CA ALA A 64 -20.70 22.98 0.57
C ALA A 64 -20.26 21.86 -0.37
N VAL A 65 -19.17 22.08 -1.11
CA VAL A 65 -18.43 20.99 -1.71
C VAL A 65 -17.74 20.24 -0.57
N ASN A 66 -18.33 19.13 -0.15
CA ASN A 66 -17.64 18.15 0.70
C ASN A 66 -16.48 17.56 -0.10
N ALA A 67 -15.36 18.28 -0.17
CA ALA A 67 -14.08 17.70 -0.52
C ALA A 67 -13.66 16.81 0.66
N SER A 68 -14.18 15.59 0.71
CA SER A 68 -13.59 14.55 1.54
C SER A 68 -12.18 14.31 1.03
N SER A 69 -11.18 14.91 1.68
CA SER A 69 -9.80 14.49 1.51
C SER A 69 -9.74 13.02 1.93
N SER A 70 -9.61 12.11 0.98
CA SER A 70 -9.38 10.70 1.29
C SER A 70 -8.06 10.62 2.05
N ILE A 71 -8.14 10.27 3.34
CA ILE A 71 -6.96 10.04 4.14
C ILE A 71 -6.37 8.70 3.67
N SER A 72 -5.38 8.75 2.78
CA SER A 72 -4.65 7.56 2.34
C SER A 72 -3.42 7.30 3.21
N PRO A 73 -2.92 6.05 3.29
CA PRO A 73 -1.63 5.76 3.90
C PRO A 73 -0.49 6.54 3.24
N ALA A 74 0.62 6.70 3.96
CA ALA A 74 1.86 7.10 3.32
C ALA A 74 2.30 6.03 2.30
N PRO A 75 2.98 6.41 1.21
CA PRO A 75 3.54 5.44 0.26
C PRO A 75 4.44 4.42 0.96
N LEU A 76 4.32 3.15 0.59
CA LEU A 76 5.15 2.09 1.16
C LEU A 76 6.56 2.17 0.58
N ASN A 77 7.57 2.32 1.44
CA ASN A 77 8.96 2.32 1.02
C ASN A 77 9.46 0.88 0.81
N LEU A 78 9.66 0.50 -0.46
CA LEU A 78 10.20 -0.81 -0.85
C LEU A 78 11.73 -0.90 -0.75
N ARG A 79 12.41 0.22 -0.48
CA ARG A 79 13.88 0.32 -0.41
C ARG A 79 14.54 -0.38 -1.61
N THR A 80 15.56 -1.21 -1.40
CA THR A 80 16.28 -1.87 -2.50
C THR A 80 15.45 -2.94 -3.22
N ALA A 81 14.40 -3.48 -2.61
CA ALA A 81 13.43 -4.34 -3.30
C ALA A 81 12.67 -3.57 -4.40
N GLY A 82 12.52 -2.25 -4.23
CA GLY A 82 11.90 -1.36 -5.21
C GLY A 82 12.66 -1.28 -6.55
N ASN A 83 13.91 -1.72 -6.61
CA ASN A 83 14.70 -1.76 -7.84
C ASN A 83 14.34 -2.95 -8.75
N PHE A 84 13.57 -3.91 -8.24
CA PHE A 84 13.20 -5.12 -8.98
C PHE A 84 11.74 -5.05 -9.44
N THR A 85 11.49 -5.60 -10.62
CA THR A 85 10.14 -5.88 -11.12
C THR A 85 9.67 -7.23 -10.59
N ILE A 86 10.56 -8.22 -10.49
CA ILE A 86 10.29 -9.52 -9.88
C ILE A 86 11.41 -9.88 -8.90
N LEU A 87 11.08 -10.10 -7.64
CA LEU A 87 12.02 -10.55 -6.62
C LEU A 87 11.43 -11.73 -5.85
N SER A 88 12.19 -12.81 -5.70
CA SER A 88 11.70 -13.98 -4.95
C SER A 88 12.79 -14.71 -4.16
N GLU A 89 12.39 -15.61 -3.25
CA GLU A 89 13.35 -16.36 -2.44
C GLU A 89 13.68 -17.75 -2.96
N THR A 90 12.73 -18.40 -3.63
CA THR A 90 12.80 -19.83 -3.96
C THR A 90 12.63 -20.13 -5.45
N GLY A 91 12.54 -19.12 -6.31
CA GLY A 91 12.63 -19.30 -7.75
C GLY A 91 11.68 -18.42 -8.57
N ILE A 92 12.05 -18.22 -9.83
CA ILE A 92 11.22 -17.54 -10.82
C ILE A 92 11.17 -18.45 -12.05
N SER A 93 9.99 -18.92 -12.42
CA SER A 93 9.83 -19.77 -13.61
C SER A 93 8.94 -19.12 -14.64
N THR A 94 9.22 -19.38 -15.91
CA THR A 94 8.37 -18.98 -17.02
C THR A 94 8.23 -20.08 -18.07
N THR A 95 7.06 -20.16 -18.69
CA THR A 95 6.84 -20.87 -19.96
C THR A 95 6.11 -19.97 -20.95
N GLY A 96 6.19 -20.27 -22.25
CA GLY A 96 5.56 -19.46 -23.30
C GLY A 96 6.23 -18.09 -23.51
N VAL A 97 5.56 -17.21 -24.25
CA VAL A 97 6.08 -15.89 -24.65
C VAL A 97 5.91 -14.88 -23.52
N THR A 98 6.93 -14.74 -22.68
CA THR A 98 6.98 -13.79 -21.57
C THR A 98 7.76 -12.53 -21.96
N ALA A 99 7.38 -11.39 -21.40
CA ALA A 99 8.09 -10.12 -21.56
C ALA A 99 8.10 -9.35 -20.23
N ILE A 100 9.28 -9.09 -19.69
CA ILE A 100 9.46 -8.37 -18.43
C ILE A 100 10.28 -7.12 -18.67
N LYS A 101 9.84 -5.99 -18.12
CA LYS A 101 10.62 -4.74 -18.08
C LYS A 101 11.13 -4.52 -16.66
N GLY A 102 12.43 -4.26 -16.52
CA GLY A 102 13.12 -4.06 -15.25
C GLY A 102 13.79 -5.33 -14.72
N ASP A 103 14.55 -5.16 -13.64
CA ASP A 103 15.40 -6.21 -13.09
C ASP A 103 14.59 -7.31 -12.41
N ILE A 104 15.09 -8.54 -12.49
CA ILE A 104 14.56 -9.68 -11.73
C ILE A 104 15.65 -10.33 -10.90
N GLY A 105 15.28 -10.99 -9.81
CA GLY A 105 16.27 -11.77 -9.07
C GLY A 105 15.71 -12.72 -8.03
N VAL A 106 16.59 -13.63 -7.62
CA VAL A 106 16.34 -14.62 -6.58
C VAL A 106 17.40 -14.54 -5.48
N SER A 107 17.03 -14.81 -4.24
CA SER A 107 17.96 -15.06 -3.12
C SER A 107 17.18 -15.52 -1.88
N PRO A 108 17.64 -16.52 -1.11
CA PRO A 108 18.97 -17.11 -1.13
C PRO A 108 19.15 -18.27 -2.11
N ILE A 109 18.09 -18.69 -2.81
CA ILE A 109 18.24 -19.77 -3.80
C ILE A 109 19.17 -19.36 -4.95
N SER A 110 19.90 -20.31 -5.50
CA SER A 110 20.76 -20.11 -6.68
C SER A 110 19.97 -19.60 -7.89
N SER A 111 20.63 -18.83 -8.76
CA SER A 111 20.11 -18.42 -10.07
C SER A 111 19.65 -19.58 -10.96
N THR A 112 20.08 -20.81 -10.68
CA THR A 112 19.57 -22.02 -11.37
C THR A 112 18.07 -22.25 -11.15
N ALA A 113 17.47 -21.64 -10.12
CA ALA A 113 16.02 -21.63 -9.90
C ALA A 113 15.28 -20.55 -10.71
N ILE A 114 16.00 -19.80 -11.55
CA ILE A 114 15.40 -18.95 -12.57
C ILE A 114 15.30 -19.76 -13.87
N THR A 115 14.14 -20.37 -14.10
CA THR A 115 13.96 -21.39 -15.14
C THR A 115 13.06 -20.93 -16.28
N GLY A 116 13.36 -21.39 -17.51
CA GLY A 116 12.62 -21.02 -18.71
C GLY A 116 13.02 -19.68 -19.34
N PHE A 117 14.04 -19.01 -18.79
CA PHE A 117 14.50 -17.70 -19.26
C PHE A 117 15.62 -17.74 -20.31
N GLY A 118 16.33 -18.86 -20.48
CA GLY A 118 17.49 -18.91 -21.38
C GLY A 118 18.56 -17.89 -20.97
N LEU A 119 18.98 -17.94 -19.71
CA LEU A 119 19.93 -16.98 -19.15
C LEU A 119 21.30 -17.09 -19.80
N VAL A 120 21.86 -15.94 -20.18
CA VAL A 120 23.24 -15.82 -20.65
C VAL A 120 23.99 -14.96 -19.64
N MET A 121 25.05 -15.51 -19.04
CA MET A 121 25.90 -14.79 -18.09
C MET A 121 26.61 -13.64 -18.80
N ASP A 122 26.61 -12.46 -18.18
CA ASP A 122 27.39 -11.32 -18.65
C ASP A 122 28.90 -11.52 -18.42
N ALA A 123 29.74 -10.83 -19.17
CA ALA A 123 31.21 -10.92 -19.07
C ALA A 123 31.75 -10.62 -17.66
N THR A 124 31.03 -9.81 -16.87
CA THR A 124 31.42 -9.49 -15.48
C THR A 124 31.08 -10.61 -14.48
N ASN A 125 30.31 -11.63 -14.88
CA ASN A 125 29.72 -12.64 -14.01
C ASN A 125 28.82 -12.09 -12.88
N GLN A 126 28.42 -10.82 -12.92
CA GLN A 126 27.61 -10.19 -11.87
C GLN A 126 26.10 -10.31 -12.11
N PHE A 127 25.68 -10.54 -13.36
CA PHE A 127 24.28 -10.70 -13.74
C PHE A 127 24.18 -11.55 -14.99
N SER A 128 22.96 -12.00 -15.30
CA SER A 128 22.64 -12.60 -16.60
C SER A 128 21.67 -11.72 -17.39
N ALA A 129 21.66 -11.88 -18.70
CA ALA A 129 20.73 -11.25 -19.62
C ALA A 129 19.92 -12.30 -20.38
N THR A 130 18.77 -11.88 -20.91
CA THR A 130 17.90 -12.70 -21.78
C THR A 130 16.97 -11.79 -22.60
N PRO A 131 16.60 -12.17 -23.84
CA PRO A 131 15.68 -11.36 -24.66
C PRO A 131 14.31 -11.08 -24.03
N ILE A 132 13.84 -11.93 -23.12
CA ILE A 132 12.52 -11.78 -22.49
C ILE A 132 12.52 -10.90 -21.23
N VAL A 133 13.69 -10.37 -20.83
CA VAL A 133 13.84 -9.41 -19.73
C VAL A 133 14.59 -8.18 -20.24
N THR A 134 13.88 -7.07 -20.39
CA THR A 134 14.49 -5.74 -20.60
C THR A 134 14.98 -5.21 -19.26
N GLY A 135 16.10 -5.77 -18.80
CA GLY A 135 16.68 -5.54 -17.47
C GLY A 135 17.79 -6.55 -17.20
N LYS A 136 18.22 -6.65 -15.94
CA LYS A 136 19.23 -7.62 -15.51
C LYS A 136 18.61 -8.72 -14.64
N VAL A 137 19.14 -9.92 -14.78
CA VAL A 137 18.78 -11.08 -13.95
C VAL A 137 19.86 -11.29 -12.91
N TYR A 138 19.48 -11.45 -11.65
CA TYR A 138 20.41 -11.57 -10.52
C TYR A 138 20.16 -12.84 -9.69
N GLY A 139 21.24 -13.46 -9.22
CA GLY A 139 21.20 -14.54 -8.23
C GLY A 139 22.40 -14.47 -7.27
N PRO A 140 22.33 -15.15 -6.11
CA PRO A 140 23.30 -15.00 -5.04
C PRO A 140 24.62 -15.75 -5.32
N ASN A 141 24.64 -16.62 -6.32
CA ASN A 141 25.83 -17.35 -6.78
C ASN A 141 26.62 -16.60 -7.87
N TYR A 142 26.26 -15.35 -8.17
CA TYR A 142 26.99 -14.48 -9.10
C TYR A 142 28.15 -13.77 -8.41
N ALA A 143 29.05 -13.18 -9.20
CA ALA A 143 30.21 -12.47 -8.68
C ALA A 143 29.82 -11.23 -7.84
N PRO A 144 30.65 -10.83 -6.85
CA PRO A 144 30.45 -9.58 -6.11
C PRO A 144 30.30 -8.35 -7.03
N PRO A 145 29.44 -7.38 -6.67
CA PRO A 145 28.71 -7.22 -5.41
C PRO A 145 27.29 -7.84 -5.41
N THR A 146 26.96 -8.72 -6.36
CA THR A 146 25.59 -9.23 -6.50
C THR A 146 25.06 -10.01 -5.28
N PRO A 147 25.84 -10.87 -4.61
CA PRO A 147 25.31 -11.61 -3.45
C PRO A 147 24.82 -10.68 -2.32
N SER A 148 25.58 -9.62 -2.00
CA SER A 148 25.17 -8.65 -0.98
C SER A 148 23.98 -7.80 -1.44
N LYS A 149 23.98 -7.32 -2.70
CA LYS A 149 22.83 -6.65 -3.31
C LYS A 149 21.54 -7.46 -3.15
N MET A 150 21.60 -8.76 -3.47
CA MET A 150 20.44 -9.64 -3.40
C MET A 150 20.00 -9.95 -1.97
N THR A 151 20.94 -10.09 -1.05
CA THR A 151 20.64 -10.27 0.38
C THR A 151 19.91 -9.06 0.95
N THR A 152 20.38 -7.85 0.64
CA THR A 152 19.73 -6.60 1.08
C THR A 152 18.34 -6.45 0.45
N ALA A 153 18.19 -6.72 -0.86
CA ALA A 153 16.90 -6.61 -1.54
C ALA A 153 15.83 -7.53 -0.94
N VAL A 154 16.16 -8.78 -0.64
CA VAL A 154 15.21 -9.72 -0.02
C VAL A 154 14.89 -9.35 1.42
N SER A 155 15.87 -8.87 2.19
CA SER A 155 15.63 -8.34 3.54
C SER A 155 14.69 -7.13 3.53
N ASP A 156 14.90 -6.20 2.59
CA ASP A 156 14.03 -5.04 2.39
C ASP A 156 12.62 -5.44 1.93
N MET A 157 12.49 -6.46 1.09
CA MET A 157 11.19 -7.03 0.72
C MET A 157 10.43 -7.56 1.94
N LYS A 158 11.09 -8.34 2.80
CA LYS A 158 10.49 -8.86 4.05
C LYS A 158 10.11 -7.74 5.03
N THR A 159 10.96 -6.72 5.11
CA THR A 159 10.71 -5.52 5.91
C THR A 159 9.47 -4.79 5.40
N ALA A 160 9.40 -4.51 4.09
CA ALA A 160 8.26 -3.85 3.47
C ALA A 160 6.96 -4.64 3.67
N PHE A 161 7.00 -5.98 3.52
CA PHE A 161 5.85 -6.83 3.82
C PHE A 161 5.39 -6.69 5.28
N THR A 162 6.33 -6.79 6.23
CA THR A 162 6.04 -6.72 7.67
C THR A 162 5.49 -5.34 8.05
N THR A 163 6.11 -4.27 7.56
CA THR A 163 5.64 -2.89 7.75
C THR A 163 4.24 -2.71 7.19
N ALA A 164 3.99 -3.12 5.95
CA ALA A 164 2.70 -2.93 5.29
C ALA A 164 1.58 -3.74 5.98
N ASN A 165 1.88 -4.95 6.44
CA ASN A 165 0.93 -5.79 7.17
C ASN A 165 0.65 -5.29 8.60
N GLY A 166 1.58 -4.51 9.16
CA GLY A 166 1.47 -3.89 10.48
C GLY A 166 0.87 -2.48 10.50
N LEU A 167 0.52 -1.91 9.34
CA LEU A 167 -0.12 -0.60 9.29
C LEU A 167 -1.46 -0.62 10.03
N ILE A 168 -1.69 0.43 10.82
CA ILE A 168 -2.93 0.69 11.58
C ILE A 168 -3.45 2.12 11.38
N PHE A 169 -2.70 2.97 10.67
CA PHE A 169 -3.06 4.35 10.37
C PHE A 169 -2.88 4.66 8.88
N PRO A 170 -3.84 5.35 8.24
CA PRO A 170 -5.19 5.69 8.72
C PRO A 170 -5.97 4.46 9.17
N ALA A 171 -7.02 4.63 9.99
CA ALA A 171 -7.77 3.50 10.53
C ALA A 171 -8.19 2.54 9.40
N PRO A 172 -7.92 1.22 9.51
CA PRO A 172 -8.21 0.29 8.43
C PRO A 172 -9.71 0.20 8.15
N ILE A 173 -10.06 0.09 6.86
CA ILE A 173 -11.38 -0.31 6.41
C ILE A 173 -11.44 -1.83 6.48
N VAL A 174 -12.11 -2.35 7.50
CA VAL A 174 -12.09 -3.76 7.88
C VAL A 174 -13.19 -4.56 7.18
N GLN A 175 -12.83 -5.73 6.62
CA GLN A 175 -13.73 -6.72 6.01
C GLN A 175 -14.65 -6.19 4.91
N LYS A 176 -14.22 -5.16 4.16
CA LYS A 176 -15.08 -4.55 3.13
C LYS A 176 -15.55 -5.61 2.12
N TYR A 177 -16.86 -5.63 1.86
CA TYR A 177 -17.51 -6.60 0.95
C TYR A 177 -17.21 -8.08 1.26
N ALA A 178 -16.88 -8.41 2.52
CA ALA A 178 -16.52 -9.77 2.95
C ALA A 178 -15.39 -10.42 2.11
N GLY A 179 -14.52 -9.60 1.49
CA GLY A 179 -13.40 -10.06 0.66
C GLY A 179 -13.71 -10.18 -0.83
N ASN A 180 -14.97 -10.14 -1.26
CA ASN A 180 -15.29 -10.10 -2.69
C ASN A 180 -15.46 -8.65 -3.15
N ILE A 181 -14.43 -8.08 -3.76
CA ILE A 181 -14.41 -6.66 -4.17
C ILE A 181 -14.83 -6.46 -5.64
N SER A 182 -15.41 -7.49 -6.26
CA SER A 182 -15.78 -7.48 -7.67
C SER A 182 -16.88 -6.45 -7.97
N GLY A 183 -16.72 -5.71 -9.07
CA GLY A 183 -17.64 -4.65 -9.49
C GLY A 183 -17.61 -3.39 -8.62
N GLN A 184 -16.74 -3.34 -7.62
CA GLN A 184 -16.69 -2.23 -6.67
C GLN A 184 -15.76 -1.11 -7.16
N THR A 185 -16.00 0.09 -6.66
CA THR A 185 -15.05 1.21 -6.73
C THR A 185 -14.44 1.42 -5.35
N LEU A 186 -13.12 1.30 -5.25
CA LEU A 186 -12.37 1.50 -4.01
C LEU A 186 -11.60 2.82 -4.08
N HIS A 187 -11.87 3.69 -3.11
CA HIS A 187 -11.14 4.93 -2.90
C HIS A 187 -9.84 4.69 -2.12
N PRO A 188 -8.91 5.66 -2.10
CA PRO A 188 -7.64 5.52 -1.39
C PRO A 188 -7.85 5.14 0.08
N GLY A 189 -6.96 4.32 0.62
CA GLY A 189 -7.11 3.87 2.00
C GLY A 189 -6.31 2.62 2.37
N LEU A 190 -6.29 2.35 3.67
CA LEU A 190 -5.85 1.10 4.25
C LEU A 190 -7.04 0.16 4.37
N TYR A 191 -6.96 -1.02 3.75
CA TYR A 191 -8.00 -2.04 3.80
C TYR A 191 -7.47 -3.30 4.45
N LYS A 192 -8.30 -3.98 5.24
CA LYS A 192 -7.88 -5.17 5.99
C LYS A 192 -8.92 -6.27 5.95
N TRP A 193 -8.50 -7.47 5.55
CA TRP A 193 -9.27 -8.70 5.61
C TRP A 193 -8.53 -9.77 6.40
N SER A 194 -9.23 -10.44 7.31
CA SER A 194 -8.76 -11.70 7.92
C SER A 194 -8.98 -12.92 7.03
N THR A 195 -9.69 -12.74 5.91
CA THR A 195 -10.00 -13.75 4.90
C THR A 195 -9.21 -13.51 3.61
N GLY A 196 -9.48 -14.31 2.58
CA GLY A 196 -8.99 -14.06 1.23
C GLY A 196 -9.76 -12.94 0.54
N VAL A 197 -9.15 -12.38 -0.50
CA VAL A 197 -9.78 -11.41 -1.41
C VAL A 197 -9.98 -12.03 -2.78
N LEU A 198 -11.17 -11.83 -3.34
CA LEU A 198 -11.58 -12.29 -4.65
C LEU A 198 -11.90 -11.09 -5.56
N ILE A 199 -11.37 -11.14 -6.78
CA ILE A 199 -11.76 -10.28 -7.91
C ILE A 199 -12.21 -11.21 -9.04
N THR A 200 -13.50 -11.21 -9.37
CA THR A 200 -14.03 -11.96 -10.51
C THR A 200 -13.73 -11.25 -11.83
N ASN A 201 -14.16 -11.81 -12.97
CA ASN A 201 -14.01 -11.20 -14.29
C ASN A 201 -14.69 -9.83 -14.44
N VAL A 202 -15.60 -9.47 -13.52
CA VAL A 202 -16.20 -8.12 -13.46
C VAL A 202 -15.16 -7.04 -13.12
N GLY A 203 -14.01 -7.42 -12.53
CA GLY A 203 -12.93 -6.51 -12.19
C GLY A 203 -13.23 -5.64 -10.97
N VAL A 204 -12.40 -4.63 -10.75
CA VAL A 204 -12.54 -3.64 -9.69
C VAL A 204 -11.98 -2.31 -10.16
N VAL A 205 -12.55 -1.19 -9.70
CA VAL A 205 -12.07 0.16 -9.99
C VAL A 205 -11.34 0.71 -8.77
N LEU A 206 -10.13 1.25 -8.96
CA LEU A 206 -9.41 2.02 -7.96
C LEU A 206 -9.44 3.49 -8.40
N SER A 207 -10.12 4.34 -7.62
CA SER A 207 -10.41 5.72 -8.02
C SER A 207 -9.87 6.73 -7.01
N GLY A 208 -8.87 7.49 -7.42
CA GLY A 208 -8.24 8.55 -6.63
C GLY A 208 -7.20 9.31 -7.45
N GLY A 209 -6.58 10.31 -6.85
CA GLY A 209 -5.57 11.15 -7.46
C GLY A 209 -4.21 10.46 -7.69
N PRO A 210 -3.26 11.17 -8.33
CA PRO A 210 -1.95 10.63 -8.68
C PRO A 210 -1.05 10.31 -7.49
N ASN A 211 -1.28 10.93 -6.33
CA ASN A 211 -0.46 10.72 -5.13
C ASN A 211 -1.16 9.85 -4.08
N ASP A 212 -2.39 9.43 -4.36
CA ASP A 212 -3.18 8.63 -3.44
C ASP A 212 -2.66 7.20 -3.35
N VAL A 213 -2.84 6.59 -2.18
CA VAL A 213 -2.28 5.27 -1.85
C VAL A 213 -3.37 4.28 -1.46
N TRP A 214 -3.21 3.04 -1.92
CA TRP A 214 -4.00 1.90 -1.50
C TRP A 214 -3.09 0.85 -0.88
N VAL A 215 -3.41 0.41 0.33
CA VAL A 215 -2.78 -0.76 0.93
C VAL A 215 -3.86 -1.78 1.27
N PHE A 216 -3.80 -2.94 0.63
CA PHE A 216 -4.71 -4.06 0.86
C PHE A 216 -4.01 -5.14 1.70
N GLN A 217 -4.30 -5.21 2.99
CA GLN A 217 -3.83 -6.27 3.89
C GLN A 217 -4.75 -7.49 3.80
N ILE A 218 -4.24 -8.60 3.30
CA ILE A 218 -5.01 -9.82 3.03
C ILE A 218 -4.38 -10.97 3.82
N ALA A 219 -5.07 -11.46 4.85
CA ALA A 219 -4.52 -12.50 5.74
C ALA A 219 -4.49 -13.90 5.10
N GLN A 220 -5.26 -14.14 4.03
CA GLN A 220 -5.21 -15.38 3.26
C GLN A 220 -4.77 -15.10 1.82
N ASN A 221 -5.43 -15.71 0.83
CA ASN A 221 -5.05 -15.64 -0.58
C ASN A 221 -5.69 -14.44 -1.29
N LEU A 222 -4.99 -13.91 -2.28
CA LEU A 222 -5.56 -13.03 -3.31
C LEU A 222 -5.86 -13.88 -4.55
N THR A 223 -7.11 -13.92 -4.98
CA THR A 223 -7.55 -14.63 -6.19
C THR A 223 -8.15 -13.63 -7.18
N VAL A 224 -7.56 -13.54 -8.37
CA VAL A 224 -8.04 -12.70 -9.46
C VAL A 224 -8.42 -13.62 -10.61
N ASN A 225 -9.71 -13.75 -10.90
CA ASN A 225 -10.19 -14.70 -11.90
C ASN A 225 -9.84 -14.26 -13.34
N ASN A 226 -9.95 -15.21 -14.26
CA ASN A 226 -9.67 -15.03 -15.67
C ASN A 226 -10.39 -13.79 -16.25
N GLY A 227 -9.67 -13.01 -17.05
CA GLY A 227 -10.19 -11.82 -17.74
C GLY A 227 -10.49 -10.61 -16.84
N ALA A 228 -10.26 -10.71 -15.53
CA ALA A 228 -10.48 -9.57 -14.63
C ALA A 228 -9.54 -8.40 -14.95
N THR A 229 -10.05 -7.18 -14.80
CA THR A 229 -9.27 -5.94 -14.97
C THR A 229 -9.36 -5.08 -13.72
N ILE A 230 -8.20 -4.62 -13.24
CA ILE A 230 -8.12 -3.56 -12.22
C ILE A 230 -8.02 -2.22 -12.95
N THR A 231 -9.10 -1.45 -12.91
CA THR A 231 -9.20 -0.18 -13.64
C THR A 231 -8.78 0.98 -12.73
N LEU A 232 -7.83 1.80 -13.17
CA LEU A 232 -7.41 3.01 -12.46
C LEU A 232 -8.20 4.22 -12.98
N LYS A 233 -8.76 5.02 -12.07
CA LYS A 233 -9.50 6.26 -12.37
C LYS A 233 -8.99 7.43 -11.53
N GLY A 234 -9.24 8.65 -11.99
CA GLY A 234 -8.94 9.88 -11.25
C GLY A 234 -7.46 10.28 -11.21
N GLY A 235 -6.59 9.55 -11.92
CA GLY A 235 -5.14 9.74 -11.89
C GLY A 235 -4.39 8.71 -11.05
N ALA A 236 -5.08 7.77 -10.41
CA ALA A 236 -4.47 6.68 -9.63
C ALA A 236 -3.34 5.99 -10.40
N GLN A 237 -2.23 5.72 -9.71
CA GLN A 237 -1.02 5.12 -10.30
C GLN A 237 -0.72 3.77 -9.66
N ALA A 238 -0.40 2.75 -10.48
CA ALA A 238 -0.05 1.40 -10.02
C ALA A 238 1.07 1.40 -8.96
N LYS A 239 2.05 2.30 -9.08
CA LYS A 239 3.16 2.44 -8.14
C LYS A 239 2.72 2.74 -6.69
N ASN A 240 1.52 3.27 -6.47
CA ASN A 240 0.96 3.61 -5.15
C ASN A 240 -0.04 2.56 -4.64
N ILE A 241 -0.21 1.43 -5.32
CA ILE A 241 -1.14 0.37 -4.95
C ILE A 241 -0.33 -0.82 -4.44
N PHE A 242 -0.63 -1.27 -3.23
CA PHE A 242 0.10 -2.35 -2.55
C PHE A 242 -0.85 -3.45 -2.10
N TRP A 243 -0.66 -4.65 -2.66
CA TRP A 243 -1.39 -5.86 -2.33
C TRP A 243 -0.52 -6.72 -1.40
N VAL A 244 -0.81 -6.71 -0.10
CA VAL A 244 -0.02 -7.40 0.94
C VAL A 244 -0.72 -8.71 1.29
N VAL A 245 -0.20 -9.82 0.77
CA VAL A 245 -0.88 -11.12 0.76
C VAL A 245 -0.14 -12.09 1.67
N SER A 246 -0.76 -12.49 2.78
CA SER A 246 -0.16 -13.43 3.73
C SER A 246 -0.25 -14.90 3.29
N GLY A 247 -1.14 -15.21 2.35
CA GLY A 247 -1.19 -16.47 1.61
C GLY A 247 -0.48 -16.38 0.25
N LYS A 248 -1.09 -16.95 -0.78
CA LYS A 248 -0.64 -16.86 -2.18
C LYS A 248 -1.45 -15.83 -2.97
N ALA A 249 -0.83 -15.24 -3.98
CA ALA A 249 -1.53 -14.46 -5.00
C ALA A 249 -1.65 -15.28 -6.29
N THR A 250 -2.86 -15.41 -6.83
CA THR A 250 -3.14 -16.14 -8.07
C THR A 250 -3.89 -15.24 -9.04
N LEU A 251 -3.26 -14.96 -10.18
CA LEU A 251 -3.84 -14.22 -11.29
C LEU A 251 -4.22 -15.23 -12.36
N GLY A 252 -5.50 -15.27 -12.71
CA GLY A 252 -6.06 -16.08 -13.78
C GLY A 252 -5.53 -15.68 -15.15
N THR A 253 -6.04 -16.34 -16.19
CA THR A 253 -5.63 -16.05 -17.57
C THR A 253 -6.10 -14.66 -17.99
N THR A 254 -5.32 -14.01 -18.86
CA THR A 254 -5.65 -12.72 -19.49
C THR A 254 -6.10 -11.61 -18.52
N VAL A 255 -5.67 -11.67 -17.25
CA VAL A 255 -5.90 -10.62 -16.26
C VAL A 255 -5.13 -9.35 -16.65
N ASN A 256 -5.71 -8.18 -16.42
CA ASN A 256 -4.99 -6.91 -16.47
C ASN A 256 -4.91 -6.32 -15.05
N PHE A 257 -3.76 -6.49 -14.41
CA PHE A 257 -3.55 -6.18 -13.00
C PHE A 257 -2.74 -4.90 -12.83
N SER A 258 -3.17 -4.05 -11.89
CA SER A 258 -2.46 -2.82 -11.49
C SER A 258 -2.07 -2.87 -10.01
N GLY A 259 -0.78 -2.71 -9.73
CA GLY A 259 -0.24 -2.58 -8.37
C GLY A 259 0.94 -3.50 -8.07
N ASN A 260 1.55 -3.26 -6.90
CA ASN A 260 2.67 -4.04 -6.38
C ASN A 260 2.16 -5.15 -5.46
N ILE A 261 2.51 -6.39 -5.75
CA ILE A 261 2.16 -7.55 -4.91
C ILE A 261 3.34 -7.87 -4.00
N LEU A 262 3.10 -7.82 -2.69
CA LEU A 262 4.00 -8.32 -1.65
C LEU A 262 3.37 -9.58 -1.06
N SER A 263 3.84 -10.75 -1.47
CA SER A 263 3.29 -12.05 -1.08
C SER A 263 4.23 -12.77 -0.11
N LYS A 264 3.67 -13.32 0.96
CA LYS A 264 4.39 -14.20 1.88
C LYS A 264 4.70 -15.56 1.28
N THR A 265 3.93 -15.97 0.26
CA THR A 265 4.17 -17.23 -0.45
C THR A 265 4.16 -17.01 -1.96
N LEU A 266 3.61 -17.95 -2.72
CA LEU A 266 3.63 -17.98 -4.18
C LEU A 266 2.90 -16.76 -4.78
N ILE A 267 3.47 -16.21 -5.85
CA ILE A 267 2.75 -15.39 -6.83
C ILE A 267 2.67 -16.19 -8.13
N SER A 268 1.46 -16.50 -8.58
CA SER A 268 1.23 -17.28 -9.79
C SER A 268 0.43 -16.48 -10.81
N LEU A 269 1.00 -16.30 -12.01
CA LEU A 269 0.33 -15.68 -13.15
C LEU A 269 0.05 -16.76 -14.19
N ASN A 270 -1.22 -16.95 -14.52
CA ASN A 270 -1.63 -17.86 -15.58
C ASN A 270 -1.56 -17.18 -16.96
N THR A 271 -1.79 -17.97 -18.00
CA THR A 271 -1.57 -17.62 -19.41
C THR A 271 -2.04 -16.21 -19.76
N GLY A 272 -1.12 -15.37 -20.25
CA GLY A 272 -1.46 -14.08 -20.86
C GLY A 272 -1.85 -12.98 -19.87
N ALA A 273 -1.79 -13.21 -18.56
CA ALA A 273 -1.95 -12.13 -17.59
C ALA A 273 -0.88 -11.04 -17.79
N LYS A 274 -1.29 -9.79 -17.60
CA LYS A 274 -0.47 -8.58 -17.69
C LYS A 274 -0.47 -7.87 -16.34
N VAL A 275 0.69 -7.43 -15.90
CA VAL A 275 0.87 -6.70 -14.63
C VAL A 275 1.57 -5.38 -14.90
N THR A 276 0.94 -4.29 -14.48
CA THR A 276 1.58 -3.00 -14.27
C THR A 276 1.91 -2.87 -12.78
N GLY A 277 3.16 -3.11 -12.40
CA GLY A 277 3.64 -3.10 -11.03
C GLY A 277 4.78 -4.09 -10.77
N LYS A 278 4.90 -4.54 -9.52
CA LYS A 278 6.00 -5.41 -9.02
C LYS A 278 5.47 -6.70 -8.42
N LEU A 279 6.24 -7.78 -8.54
CA LEU A 279 5.98 -9.10 -7.97
C LEU A 279 7.06 -9.44 -6.94
N LEU A 280 6.76 -9.28 -5.65
CA LEU A 280 7.69 -9.48 -4.55
C LEU A 280 7.22 -10.67 -3.70
N ALA A 281 7.84 -11.84 -3.85
CA ALA A 281 7.38 -13.10 -3.24
C ALA A 281 8.41 -13.68 -2.26
N GLN A 282 8.00 -14.00 -1.03
CA GLN A 282 8.88 -14.71 -0.08
C GLN A 282 9.02 -16.21 -0.37
N THR A 283 8.38 -16.72 -1.43
CA THR A 283 8.72 -18.03 -2.01
C THR A 283 9.04 -17.88 -3.50
N ALA A 284 8.12 -18.24 -4.39
CA ALA A 284 8.36 -18.30 -5.82
C ALA A 284 7.43 -17.38 -6.61
N VAL A 285 7.82 -17.09 -7.84
CA VAL A 285 6.98 -16.48 -8.87
C VAL A 285 6.90 -17.42 -10.07
N THR A 286 5.69 -17.74 -10.54
CA THR A 286 5.50 -18.57 -11.75
C THR A 286 4.73 -17.80 -12.82
N LEU A 287 5.21 -17.86 -14.06
CA LEU A 287 4.70 -17.12 -15.21
C LEU A 287 4.36 -18.08 -16.36
N ILE A 288 3.29 -17.78 -17.08
CA ILE A 288 2.89 -18.44 -18.33
C ILE A 288 2.52 -17.36 -19.34
N ALA A 289 3.39 -17.12 -20.32
CA ALA A 289 3.22 -16.15 -21.40
C ALA A 289 2.74 -14.76 -20.91
N ASN A 290 3.42 -14.20 -19.91
CA ASN A 290 2.97 -12.98 -19.22
C ASN A 290 3.75 -11.73 -19.63
N THR A 291 3.12 -10.57 -19.48
CA THR A 291 3.82 -9.27 -19.55
C THR A 291 3.86 -8.62 -18.18
N VAL A 292 5.04 -8.21 -17.70
CA VAL A 292 5.20 -7.52 -16.41
C VAL A 292 6.05 -6.27 -16.60
N HIS A 293 5.53 -5.11 -16.22
CA HIS A 293 6.29 -3.86 -16.23
C HIS A 293 5.91 -2.98 -15.01
N PRO A 294 6.86 -2.30 -14.36
CA PRO A 294 6.59 -1.44 -13.20
C PRO A 294 6.03 -0.07 -13.60
#